data_AF-A0A9E1M301-F1
#
_entry.id   AF-A0A9E1M301-F1
#
_cell.length_a   1.000
_cell.length_b   1.000
_cell.length_c   1.000
_cell.angle_alpha   90.00
_cell.angle_beta   90.00
_cell.angle_gamma   90.00
#
_symmetry.space_group_name_H-M   'P 1'
#
loop_
_entity.id
_entity.type
_entity.pdbx_description
1 polymer ?
#
loop_
_entity_poly.entity_id
_entity_poly.type
_entity_poly.pdbx_seq_one_letter_code
_entity_poly.pdbx_strand_id
1 'polypeptide(L)' 'MPNVEVRDADGKLIHTYEMVAAGYGDLVMADDLIDTAKKNAIEDELVSEDETDKLTFKVVE' A
#
# COMPACT_ATOMS: atom_id res chain seq x y z
N MET A 1 -3.20 -12.31 -7.00
CA MET A 1 -2.77 -11.85 -5.67
C MET A 1 -2.90 -10.34 -5.72
N PRO A 2 -3.58 -9.69 -4.76
CA PRO A 2 -3.80 -8.26 -4.85
C PRO A 2 -2.47 -7.52 -4.73
N ASN A 3 -2.28 -6.50 -5.55
CA ASN A 3 -1.16 -5.59 -5.46
C ASN A 3 -1.67 -4.22 -5.00
N VAL A 4 -0.85 -3.50 -4.24
CA VAL A 4 -1.14 -2.11 -3.86
C VAL A 4 -0.14 -1.19 -4.56
N GLU A 5 -0.63 -0.40 -5.49
CA GLU A 5 0.12 0.70 -6.08
C GLU A 5 0.17 1.86 -5.11
N VAL A 6 1.38 2.36 -4.85
CA VAL A 6 1.65 3.55 -4.05
C VAL A 6 2.11 4.64 -4.98
N ARG A 7 1.36 5.75 -5.00
CA ARG A 7 1.62 6.90 -5.86
C ARG A 7 1.89 8.15 -5.03
N ASP A 8 2.78 9.00 -5.51
CA ASP A 8 3.06 10.30 -4.90
C ASP A 8 1.87 11.28 -5.05
N ALA A 9 2.03 12.48 -4.49
CA ALA A 9 1.05 13.55 -4.58
C ALA A 9 0.79 14.02 -6.03
N ASP A 10 1.74 13.79 -6.94
CA ASP A 10 1.63 14.09 -8.36
C ASP A 10 0.99 12.93 -9.16
N GLY A 11 0.61 11.84 -8.49
CA GLY A 11 -0.02 10.66 -9.08
C GLY A 11 0.94 9.71 -9.79
N LYS A 12 2.25 9.93 -9.67
CA LYS A 12 3.30 9.07 -10.22
C LYS A 12 3.47 7.85 -9.34
N LEU A 13 3.56 6.68 -9.97
CA LEU A 13 3.83 5.42 -9.27
C LEU A 13 5.24 5.45 -8.66
N ILE A 14 5.30 5.32 -7.34
CA ILE A 14 6.54 5.20 -6.57
C ILE A 14 6.90 3.72 -6.45
N HIS A 15 5.92 2.91 -6.04
CA HIS A 15 6.14 1.51 -5.72
C HIS A 15 4.86 0.67 -5.87
N THR A 16 5.02 -0.64 -5.97
CA THR A 16 3.92 -1.61 -6.00
C THR A 16 4.23 -2.71 -5.00
N TYR A 17 3.39 -2.84 -3.97
CA TYR A 17 3.51 -3.91 -2.99
C TYR A 17 2.67 -5.11 -3.42
N GLU A 18 3.29 -6.28 -3.52
CA GLU A 18 2.58 -7.55 -3.68
C GLU A 18 2.08 -8.00 -2.31
N MET A 19 0.75 -8.12 -2.16
CA MET A 19 0.16 -8.48 -0.88
C MET A 19 -0.18 -9.96 -0.83
N VAL A 20 0.45 -10.65 0.12
CA VAL A 20 0.20 -12.06 0.39
C VAL A 20 -0.70 -12.16 1.61
N ALA A 21 -1.95 -12.60 1.42
CA ALA A 21 -2.86 -12.87 2.51
C ALA A 21 -2.33 -14.05 3.35
N ALA A 22 -2.41 -13.93 4.68
CA ALA A 22 -1.77 -14.87 5.62
C ALA A 22 -2.46 -16.24 5.73
N GLY A 23 -3.62 -16.44 5.11
CA GLY A 23 -4.38 -17.68 5.26
C GLY A 23 -5.49 -17.86 4.22
N TYR A 24 -5.85 -19.12 3.99
CA TYR A 24 -6.99 -19.49 3.14
C TYR A 24 -8.28 -19.24 3.93
N GLY A 25 -9.12 -18.32 3.45
CA GLY A 25 -10.40 -17.98 4.09
C GLY A 25 -10.39 -16.73 4.96
N ASP A 26 -9.25 -16.06 5.10
CA ASP A 26 -9.21 -14.72 5.70
C ASP A 26 -9.77 -13.70 4.70
N LEU A 27 -10.81 -12.99 5.14
CA LEU A 27 -11.40 -11.90 4.38
C LEU A 27 -10.52 -10.66 4.58
N VAL A 28 -9.59 -10.44 3.65
CA VAL A 28 -8.75 -9.25 3.66
C VAL A 28 -9.47 -8.13 2.93
N MET A 29 -9.79 -7.04 3.64
CA MET A 29 -10.44 -5.89 3.04
C MET A 29 -9.41 -5.02 2.32
N ALA A 30 -9.86 -4.23 1.34
CA ALA A 30 -9.00 -3.28 0.65
C ALA A 30 -8.32 -2.30 1.63
N ASP A 31 -9.01 -1.91 2.70
CA ASP A 31 -8.48 -1.03 3.74
C ASP A 31 -7.32 -1.67 4.51
N ASP A 32 -7.39 -2.97 4.82
CA ASP A 32 -6.29 -3.70 5.47
C ASP A 32 -5.03 -3.73 4.61
N LEU A 33 -5.21 -3.87 3.29
CA LEU A 33 -4.12 -3.85 2.31
C LEU A 33 -3.49 -2.46 2.21
N ILE A 34 -4.31 -1.41 2.23
CA ILE A 34 -3.85 -0.02 2.19
C ILE A 34 -3.08 0.31 3.47
N ASP A 35 -3.59 -0.06 4.65
CA ASP A 35 -2.89 0.17 5.92
C ASP A 35 -1.54 -0.55 5.97
N THR A 36 -1.48 -1.78 5.44
CA THR A 36 -0.23 -2.54 5.33
C THR A 36 0.74 -1.86 4.36
N ALA A 37 0.27 -1.43 3.18
CA ALA A 37 1.09 -0.70 2.22
C ALA A 37 1.61 0.63 2.78
N LYS A 38 0.81 1.33 3.58
CA LYS A 38 1.20 2.59 4.24
C LYS A 38 2.34 2.36 5.22
N LYS A 39 2.26 1.32 6.06
CA LYS A 39 3.34 0.94 6.99
C LYS A 39 4.60 0.57 6.24
N ASN A 40 4.50 -0.28 5.22
CA ASN A 40 5.66 -0.67 4.42
C ASN A 40 6.31 0.53 3.73
N ALA A 41 5.52 1.48 3.21
CA ALA A 41 6.07 2.70 2.59
C ALA A 41 6.85 3.60 3.55
N ILE A 42 6.48 3.61 4.84
CA ILE A 42 7.26 4.30 5.88
C ILE A 42 8.52 3.50 6.23
N GLU A 43 8.37 2.18 6.45
CA GLU A 43 9.48 1.30 6.82
C GLU A 43 10.57 1.23 5.73
N ASP A 44 10.17 1.25 4.46
CA ASP A 44 11.06 1.27 3.30
C ASP A 44 11.63 2.68 3.00
N GLU A 45 11.39 3.66 3.88
CA GLU A 45 11.82 5.05 3.76
C GLU A 45 11.41 5.71 2.43
N LEU A 46 10.37 5.19 1.75
CA LEU A 46 9.83 5.77 0.52
C LEU A 46 9.19 7.13 0.79
N VAL A 47 8.61 7.28 1.98
CA VAL A 47 8.11 8.55 2.52
C VAL A 47 8.34 8.66 4.02
N SER A 48 8.24 9.88 4.53
CA SER A 48 8.14 10.14 5.96
C SER A 48 6.72 9.90 6.49
N GLU A 49 6.59 9.60 7.79
CA GLU A 49 5.31 9.38 8.45
C GLU A 49 4.34 10.56 8.22
N ASP A 50 4.84 11.80 8.31
CA ASP A 50 4.08 13.04 8.07
C ASP A 50 3.63 13.23 6.62
N GLU A 51 4.25 12.54 5.66
CA GLU A 51 3.95 12.67 4.23
C GLU A 51 3.15 11.50 3.67
N THR A 52 2.92 10.45 4.46
CA THR A 52 2.11 9.32 4.02
C THR A 52 0.67 9.70 3.65
N ASP A 53 0.10 10.72 4.27
CA ASP A 53 -1.25 11.20 3.93
C ASP A 53 -1.32 11.91 2.57
N LYS A 54 -0.16 12.26 1.99
CA LYS A 54 -0.08 12.81 0.63
C LYS A 54 -0.01 11.71 -0.44
N LEU A 55 0.17 10.45 -0.03
CA LEU A 55 0.22 9.32 -0.95
C LEU A 55 -1.18 8.85 -1.33
N THR A 56 -1.29 8.35 -2.57
CA THR A 56 -2.48 7.65 -3.03
C THR A 56 -2.19 6.16 -3.11
N PHE A 57 -3.03 5.36 -2.45
CA PHE A 57 -2.94 3.90 -2.47
C PHE A 57 -4.08 3.34 -3.31
N LYS A 58 -3.75 2.42 -4.22
CA LYS A 58 -4.75 1.77 -5.07
C LYS A 58 -4.53 0.27 -5.10
N VAL A 59 -5.55 -0.48 -4.71
CA VAL A 59 -5.57 -1.94 -4.86
C VAL A 59 -5.85 -2.29 -6.33
N VAL A 60 -5.01 -3.14 -6.92
CA VAL A 60 -5.14 -3.66 -8.28
C VAL A 60 -5.04 -5.19 -8.26
N GLU A 61 -5.85 -5.86 -9.08
CA GLU A 61 -5.90 -7.33 -9.22
C GLU A 61 -4.96 -7.87 -10.31
#